data_AF-A0A172Y1Y1-F1
#
_entry.id   AF-A0A172Y1Y1-F1
#
_cell.length_a   1.000
_cell.length_b   1.000
_cell.length_c   1.000
_cell.angle_alpha   90.00
_cell.angle_beta   90.00
_cell.angle_gamma   90.00
#
_symmetry.space_group_name_H-M   'P 1'
#
loop_
_entity.id
_entity.type
_entity.pdbx_description
1 polymer ?
#
loop_
_entity_poly.entity_id
_entity_poly.type
_entity_poly.pdbx_seq_one_letter_code
_entity_poly.pdbx_strand_id
1 'polypeptide(L)'
;MEHQFQQDVYPPETIIFFNQFSGAISSASPVTVNTTTAECNNITWNGVAGTPLFNSANASNTLNIFGSSVWQTGMLYQVAVTNYRSTNIGNILTSNDVKIQGNTTFSGIGGWILNDKFSSPANDLNFTNGNLNTNNQPLTLKNFGPLDKGTGARTLTLGNSIITVNRNWPISVMAVRQSL
;
A
#
# COMPACT_ATOMS: atom_id res chain seq x y z
N MET A 1 -24.01 -11.70 -2.15
CA MET A 1 -23.83 -10.41 -1.46
C MET A 1 -22.64 -9.75 -2.10
N GLU A 2 -22.82 -8.61 -2.74
CA GLU A 2 -21.74 -7.92 -3.47
C GLU A 2 -20.86 -7.22 -2.42
N HIS A 3 -19.57 -7.56 -2.37
CA HIS A 3 -18.67 -7.02 -1.34
C HIS A 3 -18.13 -5.65 -1.80
N GLN A 4 -18.91 -4.60 -1.57
CA GLN A 4 -18.53 -3.24 -1.93
C GLN A 4 -17.77 -2.56 -0.77
N PHE A 5 -16.73 -1.78 -1.09
CA PHE A 5 -15.93 -1.01 -0.14
C PHE A 5 -16.17 0.49 -0.39
N GLN A 6 -16.96 1.13 0.49
CA GLN A 6 -17.53 2.48 0.31
C GLN A 6 -17.08 3.48 1.39
N GLN A 7 -17.14 4.77 1.04
CA GLN A 7 -16.98 5.89 1.98
C GLN A 7 -18.18 5.91 2.94
N ASP A 8 -17.98 6.36 4.17
CA ASP A 8 -18.99 6.44 5.25
C ASP A 8 -19.47 5.08 5.82
N VAL A 9 -18.97 3.95 5.30
CA VAL A 9 -19.17 2.62 5.90
C VAL A 9 -18.02 2.24 6.85
N TYR A 10 -16.82 2.79 6.61
CA TYR A 10 -15.62 2.49 7.39
C TYR A 10 -14.83 3.77 7.70
N PRO A 11 -14.92 4.33 8.91
CA PRO A 11 -14.08 5.47 9.32
C PRO A 11 -12.58 5.10 9.38
N PRO A 12 -11.67 6.09 9.41
CA PRO A 12 -10.21 5.92 9.56
C PRO A 12 -9.74 5.11 10.78
N GLU A 13 -10.62 4.86 11.74
CA GLU A 13 -10.42 4.05 12.94
C GLU A 13 -10.71 2.54 12.69
N THR A 14 -11.33 2.20 11.56
CA THR A 14 -11.87 0.85 11.32
C THR A 14 -10.78 -0.15 10.96
N ILE A 15 -10.86 -1.34 11.55
CA ILE A 15 -10.07 -2.50 11.14
C ILE A 15 -10.92 -3.38 10.21
N ILE A 16 -10.40 -3.64 9.01
CA ILE A 16 -11.04 -4.46 7.98
C ILE A 16 -10.36 -5.81 7.90
N PHE A 17 -11.15 -6.88 7.92
CA PHE A 17 -10.66 -8.25 7.87
C PHE A 17 -11.44 -9.07 6.83
N PHE A 18 -10.71 -9.63 5.87
CA PHE A 18 -11.23 -10.60 4.90
C PHE A 18 -10.60 -11.97 5.15
N ASN A 19 -11.43 -13.00 5.33
CA ASN A 19 -11.01 -14.36 5.62
C ASN A 19 -11.89 -15.42 4.95
N GLN A 20 -11.69 -16.69 5.33
CA GLN A 20 -12.48 -17.83 4.87
C GLN A 20 -14.00 -17.68 5.07
N PHE A 21 -14.44 -16.81 5.98
CA PHE A 21 -15.85 -16.54 6.28
C PHE A 21 -16.38 -15.28 5.58
N SER A 22 -15.55 -14.58 4.79
CA SER A 22 -15.94 -13.38 4.06
C SER A 22 -16.69 -13.67 2.74
N GLY A 23 -17.11 -14.91 2.51
CA GLY A 23 -17.79 -15.32 1.29
C GLY A 23 -16.85 -15.63 0.13
N ALA A 24 -17.45 -15.91 -1.03
CA ALA A 24 -16.70 -16.25 -2.24
C ALA A 24 -16.22 -14.97 -2.94
N ILE A 25 -14.95 -14.62 -2.72
CA ILE A 25 -14.30 -13.48 -3.38
C ILE A 25 -13.43 -13.99 -4.52
N SER A 26 -13.68 -13.49 -5.73
CA SER A 26 -12.99 -13.95 -6.94
C SER A 26 -13.07 -12.88 -8.05
N SER A 27 -12.54 -13.17 -9.24
CA SER A 27 -12.74 -12.27 -10.40
C SER A 27 -14.21 -12.12 -10.83
N ALA A 28 -15.05 -13.13 -10.57
CA ALA A 28 -16.49 -13.08 -10.86
C ALA A 28 -17.29 -12.34 -9.77
N SER A 29 -16.70 -12.13 -8.59
CA SER A 29 -17.31 -11.44 -7.45
C SER A 29 -16.21 -10.76 -6.63
N PRO A 30 -15.62 -9.67 -7.14
CA PRO A 30 -14.50 -9.01 -6.47
C PRO A 30 -14.97 -8.18 -5.28
N VAL A 31 -14.03 -7.87 -4.39
CA VAL A 31 -14.18 -6.70 -3.52
C VAL A 31 -13.79 -5.47 -4.35
N THR A 32 -14.67 -4.47 -4.40
CA THR A 32 -14.45 -3.28 -5.24
C THR A 32 -14.45 -2.00 -4.40
N VAL A 33 -13.42 -1.17 -4.56
CA VAL A 33 -13.44 0.24 -4.15
C VAL A 33 -14.30 0.98 -5.17
N ASN A 34 -15.57 1.20 -4.84
CA ASN A 34 -16.58 1.77 -5.74
C ASN A 34 -16.99 3.21 -5.38
N THR A 35 -16.22 3.86 -4.51
CA THR A 35 -16.33 5.28 -4.17
C THR A 35 -15.06 6.04 -4.58
N THR A 36 -15.13 7.37 -4.65
CA THR A 36 -13.96 8.22 -4.87
C THR A 36 -12.88 7.97 -3.81
N THR A 37 -13.26 7.86 -2.54
CA THR A 37 -12.32 7.61 -1.43
C THR A 37 -12.91 6.59 -0.47
N ALA A 38 -12.26 5.45 -0.28
CA ALA A 38 -12.57 4.51 0.79
C ALA A 38 -11.45 4.50 1.82
N GLU A 39 -11.79 4.29 3.10
CA GLU A 39 -10.86 4.50 4.20
C GLU A 39 -10.88 3.33 5.20
N CYS A 40 -9.74 3.06 5.82
CA CYS A 40 -9.64 2.14 6.95
C CYS A 40 -8.39 2.45 7.78
N ASN A 41 -8.36 2.04 9.04
CA ASN A 41 -7.15 2.02 9.83
C ASN A 41 -6.23 0.90 9.35
N ASN A 42 -6.63 -0.35 9.60
CA ASN A 42 -5.89 -1.54 9.21
C ASN A 42 -6.72 -2.36 8.23
N ILE A 43 -6.04 -3.02 7.29
CA ILE A 43 -6.68 -3.98 6.40
C ILE A 43 -5.90 -5.28 6.38
N THR A 44 -6.60 -6.41 6.50
CA THR A 44 -5.98 -7.73 6.47
C THR A 44 -6.80 -8.68 5.61
N TRP A 45 -6.10 -9.35 4.69
CA TRP A 45 -6.60 -10.46 3.91
C TRP A 45 -5.85 -11.73 4.33
N ASN A 46 -6.57 -12.73 4.82
CA ASN A 46 -5.97 -13.99 5.22
C ASN A 46 -6.97 -15.15 5.21
N GLY A 47 -6.66 -16.23 4.48
CA GLY A 47 -7.48 -17.43 4.40
C GLY A 47 -8.72 -17.33 3.53
N VAL A 48 -8.87 -16.27 2.71
CA VAL A 48 -9.92 -16.21 1.68
C VAL A 48 -9.65 -17.29 0.63
N ALA A 49 -10.65 -18.12 0.32
CA ALA A 49 -10.47 -19.23 -0.61
C ALA A 49 -10.14 -18.78 -2.04
N GLY A 50 -9.30 -19.56 -2.73
CA GLY A 50 -8.97 -19.34 -4.14
C GLY A 50 -8.04 -18.14 -4.38
N THR A 51 -8.32 -17.40 -5.45
CA THR A 51 -7.57 -16.20 -5.89
C THR A 51 -8.46 -14.97 -5.74
N PRO A 52 -8.55 -14.38 -4.54
CA PRO A 52 -9.41 -13.22 -4.32
C PRO A 52 -8.95 -12.02 -5.15
N LEU A 53 -9.91 -11.26 -5.66
CA LEU A 53 -9.69 -10.01 -6.39
C LEU A 53 -10.14 -8.82 -5.55
N PHE A 54 -9.22 -7.87 -5.34
CA PHE A 54 -9.51 -6.56 -4.77
C PHE A 54 -9.17 -5.48 -5.80
N ASN A 55 -10.16 -4.75 -6.29
CA ASN A 55 -9.99 -3.79 -7.39
C ASN A 55 -10.64 -2.44 -7.10
N SER A 56 -10.44 -1.49 -8.01
CA SER A 56 -11.17 -0.23 -8.06
C SER A 56 -12.18 -0.25 -9.20
N ALA A 57 -13.35 0.37 -9.00
CA ALA A 57 -14.32 0.56 -10.07
C ALA A 57 -13.82 1.55 -11.15
N ASN A 58 -13.06 2.57 -10.73
CA ASN A 58 -12.50 3.60 -11.62
C ASN A 58 -11.03 3.88 -11.31
N ALA A 59 -10.30 4.45 -12.28
CA ALA A 59 -8.88 4.75 -12.15
C ALA A 59 -8.55 5.85 -11.11
N SER A 60 -9.54 6.65 -10.70
CA SER A 60 -9.41 7.69 -9.67
C SER A 60 -9.84 7.23 -8.27
N ASN A 61 -10.45 6.05 -8.14
CA ASN A 61 -10.93 5.55 -6.85
C ASN A 61 -9.74 5.18 -5.97
N THR A 62 -9.75 5.73 -4.77
CA THR A 62 -8.61 5.72 -3.85
C THR A 62 -8.93 4.92 -2.60
N LEU A 63 -7.99 4.09 -2.16
CA LEU A 63 -7.99 3.45 -0.85
C LEU A 63 -7.02 4.18 0.09
N ASN A 64 -7.52 4.79 1.15
CA ASN A 64 -6.71 5.33 2.23
C ASN A 64 -6.58 4.30 3.37
N ILE A 65 -5.36 3.98 3.76
CA ILE A 65 -5.02 3.08 4.87
C ILE A 65 -4.25 3.92 5.90
N PHE A 66 -4.81 4.08 7.10
CA PHE A 66 -4.24 4.94 8.14
C PHE A 66 -3.24 4.23 9.06
N GLY A 67 -3.17 2.91 8.97
CA GLY A 67 -2.32 2.02 9.75
C GLY A 67 -1.59 0.99 8.89
N SER A 68 -1.72 -0.27 9.28
CA SER A 68 -1.02 -1.44 8.75
C SER A 68 -1.82 -2.19 7.68
N SER A 69 -1.12 -2.93 6.81
CA SER A 69 -1.74 -3.81 5.81
C SER A 69 -1.12 -5.19 5.79
N VAL A 70 -1.97 -6.20 5.59
CA VAL A 70 -1.56 -7.59 5.32
C VAL A 70 -2.36 -8.09 4.13
N TRP A 71 -1.66 -8.42 3.05
CA TRP A 71 -2.26 -8.99 1.84
C TRP A 71 -2.11 -10.50 1.85
N GLN A 72 -3.00 -11.23 1.17
CA GLN A 72 -2.94 -12.69 1.13
C GLN A 72 -2.12 -13.17 -0.08
N THR A 73 -1.22 -14.14 0.12
CA THR A 73 -0.53 -14.81 -1.00
C THR A 73 -1.51 -15.31 -2.07
N GLY A 74 -1.19 -15.03 -3.33
CA GLY A 74 -2.00 -15.46 -4.47
C GLY A 74 -3.24 -14.60 -4.74
N MET A 75 -3.46 -13.50 -4.02
CA MET A 75 -4.52 -12.55 -4.37
C MET A 75 -4.13 -11.68 -5.58
N LEU A 76 -5.15 -11.16 -6.27
CA LEU A 76 -5.00 -10.10 -7.27
C LEU A 76 -5.30 -8.76 -6.62
N TYR A 77 -4.26 -7.94 -6.40
CA TYR A 77 -4.40 -6.56 -5.94
C TYR A 77 -4.40 -5.60 -7.14
N GLN A 78 -5.54 -4.99 -7.43
CA GLN A 78 -5.80 -4.15 -8.61
C GLN A 78 -6.46 -2.81 -8.24
N VAL A 79 -6.26 -2.34 -7.01
CA VAL A 79 -6.73 -1.02 -6.58
C VAL A 79 -5.90 0.06 -7.30
N ALA A 80 -6.57 1.02 -7.93
CA ALA A 80 -5.90 2.00 -8.81
C ALA A 80 -4.94 2.94 -8.06
N VAL A 81 -5.34 3.39 -6.87
CA VAL A 81 -4.55 4.28 -6.01
C VAL A 81 -4.66 3.82 -4.56
N THR A 82 -3.51 3.61 -3.91
CA THR A 82 -3.42 3.27 -2.49
C THR A 82 -2.61 4.31 -1.76
N ASN A 83 -3.19 4.93 -0.74
CA ASN A 83 -2.50 5.92 0.09
C ASN A 83 -2.35 5.38 1.50
N TYR A 84 -1.12 5.24 1.96
CA TYR A 84 -0.80 5.04 3.35
C TYR A 84 -0.68 6.41 4.03
N ARG A 85 -1.60 6.71 4.96
CA ARG A 85 -1.75 8.04 5.58
C ARG A 85 -1.76 7.96 7.10
N SER A 86 -0.63 8.16 7.76
CA SER A 86 -0.54 7.94 9.21
C SER A 86 0.23 9.03 9.93
N THR A 87 -0.17 9.28 11.17
CA THR A 87 0.61 10.04 12.16
C THR A 87 1.38 9.12 13.11
N ASN A 88 1.07 7.82 13.12
CA ASN A 88 1.70 6.83 13.99
C ASN A 88 2.97 6.28 13.34
N ILE A 89 3.99 5.99 14.17
CA ILE A 89 5.15 5.21 13.76
C ILE A 89 4.90 3.72 13.96
N GLY A 90 5.63 2.88 13.22
CA GLY A 90 5.58 1.43 13.41
C GLY A 90 4.43 0.72 12.69
N ASN A 91 3.78 1.36 11.71
CA ASN A 91 2.81 0.68 10.85
C ASN A 91 3.53 -0.38 10.01
N ILE A 92 3.01 -1.60 9.97
CA ILE A 92 3.64 -2.73 9.30
C ILE A 92 2.90 -3.04 7.99
N LEU A 93 3.65 -3.21 6.91
CA LEU A 93 3.13 -3.64 5.62
C LEU A 93 3.65 -5.03 5.29
N THR A 94 2.75 -5.98 5.09
CA THR A 94 3.08 -7.34 4.66
C THR A 94 2.39 -7.63 3.34
N SER A 95 3.17 -7.80 2.28
CA SER A 95 2.69 -8.06 0.93
C SER A 95 2.44 -9.53 0.64
N ASN A 96 3.07 -10.47 1.36
CA ASN A 96 2.97 -11.92 1.14
C ASN A 96 3.14 -12.30 -0.35
N ASP A 97 4.16 -11.72 -0.98
CA ASP A 97 4.50 -11.83 -2.41
C ASP A 97 3.49 -11.24 -3.39
N VAL A 98 2.45 -10.55 -2.92
CA VAL A 98 1.45 -9.89 -3.76
C VAL A 98 2.06 -8.70 -4.48
N LYS A 99 1.92 -8.69 -5.81
CA LYS A 99 2.25 -7.53 -6.63
C LYS A 99 1.17 -6.47 -6.46
N ILE A 100 1.54 -5.33 -5.88
CA ILE A 100 0.66 -4.18 -5.70
C ILE A 100 0.52 -3.47 -7.04
N GLN A 101 -0.64 -3.58 -7.69
CA GLN A 101 -0.96 -2.74 -8.84
C GLN A 101 -1.50 -1.38 -8.40
N GLY A 102 -1.43 -0.39 -9.28
CA GLY A 102 -1.81 0.98 -8.97
C GLY A 102 -0.70 1.76 -8.26
N ASN A 103 -0.86 3.09 -8.26
CA ASN A 103 0.10 3.99 -7.63
C ASN A 103 -0.04 3.92 -6.11
N THR A 104 1.10 3.95 -5.41
CA THR A 104 1.15 3.96 -3.95
C THR A 104 1.69 5.29 -3.46
N THR A 105 1.05 5.88 -2.45
CA THR A 105 1.53 7.10 -1.81
C THR A 105 1.74 6.88 -0.31
N PHE A 106 2.87 7.31 0.22
CA PHE A 106 3.13 7.41 1.66
C PHE A 106 3.15 8.88 2.06
N SER A 107 2.23 9.28 2.93
CA SER A 107 2.06 10.68 3.33
C SER A 107 1.59 10.80 4.78
N GLY A 108 2.34 11.52 5.60
CA GLY A 108 1.99 11.79 6.99
C GLY A 108 3.24 11.96 7.84
N ILE A 109 3.09 12.35 9.09
CA ILE A 109 4.23 12.48 10.03
C ILE A 109 4.63 11.15 10.67
N GLY A 110 3.88 10.08 10.39
CA GLY A 110 4.10 8.74 10.93
C GLY A 110 5.25 7.98 10.26
N GLY A 111 5.17 6.66 10.35
CA GLY A 111 6.17 5.76 9.78
C GLY A 111 5.65 4.38 9.43
N TRP A 112 6.30 3.79 8.42
CA TRP A 112 5.93 2.52 7.82
C TRP A 112 7.14 1.60 7.73
N ILE A 113 6.94 0.33 8.03
CA ILE A 113 7.96 -0.72 8.04
C ILE A 113 7.51 -1.81 7.07
N LEU A 114 8.34 -2.12 6.08
CA LEU A 114 8.11 -3.28 5.22
C LEU A 114 8.48 -4.56 5.99
N ASN A 115 7.53 -5.48 6.14
CA ASN A 115 7.81 -6.77 6.79
C ASN A 115 8.44 -7.77 5.82
N ASP A 116 8.12 -7.65 4.54
CA ASP A 116 8.60 -8.46 3.44
C ASP A 116 8.83 -7.60 2.18
N LYS A 117 9.12 -8.25 1.04
CA LYS A 117 9.36 -7.55 -0.23
C LYS A 117 8.13 -6.75 -0.66
N PHE A 118 8.34 -5.52 -1.12
CA PHE A 118 7.30 -4.73 -1.76
C PHE A 118 7.54 -4.67 -3.28
N SER A 119 6.54 -5.06 -4.07
CA SER A 119 6.66 -5.13 -5.53
C SER A 119 5.54 -4.40 -6.26
N SER A 120 5.91 -3.35 -6.98
CA SER A 120 5.05 -2.58 -7.89
C SER A 120 5.83 -2.13 -9.14
N PRO A 121 6.42 -3.05 -9.93
CA PRO A 121 7.37 -2.73 -11.01
C PRO A 121 6.80 -1.87 -12.15
N ALA A 122 5.47 -1.76 -12.25
CA ALA A 122 4.77 -1.01 -13.29
C ALA A 122 4.15 0.31 -12.79
N ASN A 123 4.23 0.59 -11.48
CA ASN A 123 3.56 1.74 -10.88
C ASN A 123 4.51 2.55 -10.00
N ASP A 124 4.04 3.73 -9.65
CA ASP A 124 4.84 4.74 -8.98
C ASP A 124 4.65 4.62 -7.47
N LEU A 125 5.74 4.82 -6.72
CA LEU A 125 5.68 5.05 -5.28
C LEU A 125 6.03 6.51 -5.00
N ASN A 126 5.02 7.27 -4.60
CA ASN A 126 5.16 8.64 -4.16
C ASN A 126 5.39 8.68 -2.66
N PHE A 127 6.58 9.08 -2.23
CA PHE A 127 6.87 9.29 -0.81
C PHE A 127 7.03 10.77 -0.54
N THR A 128 6.03 11.36 0.12
CA THR A 128 5.87 12.82 0.19
C THR A 128 6.17 13.40 1.58
N ASN A 129 5.97 12.62 2.64
CA ASN A 129 6.27 13.00 4.03
C ASN A 129 6.34 11.75 4.93
N GLY A 130 7.16 11.80 6.00
CA GLY A 130 7.21 10.77 7.05
C GLY A 130 8.44 9.86 6.99
N ASN A 131 8.29 8.62 7.48
CA ASN A 131 9.37 7.66 7.61
C ASN A 131 9.04 6.35 6.89
N LEU A 132 9.82 5.96 5.88
CA LEU A 132 9.72 4.64 5.25
C LEU A 132 10.96 3.81 5.61
N ASN A 133 10.75 2.73 6.35
CA ASN A 133 11.78 1.76 6.69
C ASN A 133 11.56 0.49 5.86
N THR A 134 12.53 0.19 5.00
CA THR A 134 12.49 -1.03 4.17
C THR A 134 12.85 -2.28 4.95
N ASN A 135 13.41 -2.16 6.16
CA ASN A 135 13.68 -3.28 7.08
C ASN A 135 14.47 -4.45 6.44
N ASN A 136 15.48 -4.12 5.62
CA ASN A 136 16.26 -5.09 4.84
C ASN A 136 15.48 -5.85 3.75
N GLN A 137 14.27 -5.40 3.42
CA GLN A 137 13.43 -6.00 2.38
C GLN A 137 13.60 -5.31 1.03
N PRO A 138 13.64 -6.06 -0.08
CA PRO A 138 13.76 -5.47 -1.40
C PRO A 138 12.50 -4.72 -1.82
N LEU A 139 12.70 -3.65 -2.59
CA LEU A 139 11.64 -2.80 -3.11
C LEU A 139 11.80 -2.68 -4.63
N THR A 140 10.77 -3.06 -5.40
CA THR A 140 10.80 -2.95 -6.87
C THR A 140 9.67 -2.07 -7.38
N LEU A 141 9.99 -1.02 -8.14
CA LEU A 141 9.06 0.03 -8.54
C LEU A 141 9.32 0.52 -9.98
N LYS A 142 8.35 1.22 -10.57
CA LYS A 142 8.58 1.96 -11.82
C LYS A 142 9.29 3.28 -11.56
N ASN A 143 8.71 4.11 -10.70
CA ASN A 143 9.27 5.38 -10.27
C ASN A 143 9.27 5.45 -8.74
N PHE A 144 10.27 6.13 -8.15
CA PHE A 144 10.34 6.35 -6.70
C PHE A 144 10.70 7.79 -6.36
N GLY A 145 9.95 8.39 -5.44
CA GLY A 145 10.17 9.74 -4.93
C GLY A 145 8.90 10.57 -5.06
N PRO A 146 8.85 11.78 -4.51
CA PRO A 146 7.77 12.68 -4.84
C PRO A 146 7.91 13.07 -6.32
N LEU A 147 6.93 12.69 -7.14
CA LEU A 147 6.79 13.28 -8.48
C LEU A 147 6.49 14.78 -8.39
N ASP A 148 5.80 15.18 -7.31
CA ASP A 148 5.38 16.54 -7.04
C ASP A 148 6.00 17.01 -5.72
N LYS A 149 6.63 18.20 -5.72
CA LYS A 149 7.48 18.80 -4.67
C LYS A 149 6.87 18.86 -3.25
N GLY A 150 6.61 17.72 -2.61
CA GLY A 150 6.22 17.65 -1.21
C GLY A 150 7.32 18.25 -0.34
N THR A 151 6.98 19.26 0.46
CA THR A 151 7.90 19.98 1.36
C THR A 151 8.09 19.28 2.70
N GLY A 152 7.43 18.14 2.91
CA GLY A 152 7.53 17.35 4.14
C GLY A 152 8.91 16.69 4.30
N ALA A 153 9.33 16.53 5.56
CA ALA A 153 10.53 15.79 5.91
C ALA A 153 10.33 14.30 5.55
N ARG A 154 11.27 13.73 4.81
CA ARG A 154 11.23 12.34 4.33
C ARG A 154 12.47 11.60 4.79
N THR A 155 12.28 10.52 5.55
CA THR A 155 13.35 9.62 5.99
C THR A 155 13.17 8.27 5.32
N LEU A 156 14.16 7.83 4.54
CA LEU A 156 14.24 6.45 4.04
C LEU A 156 15.33 5.69 4.78
N THR A 157 14.93 4.60 5.43
CA THR A 157 15.84 3.67 6.10
C THR A 157 15.98 2.40 5.26
N LEU A 158 17.20 2.14 4.77
CA LEU A 158 17.46 1.04 3.83
C LEU A 158 17.95 -0.24 4.50
N GLY A 159 18.81 -0.16 5.52
CA GLY A 159 19.59 -1.33 5.94
C GLY A 159 20.29 -1.97 4.74
N ASN A 160 20.12 -3.29 4.57
CA ASN A 160 20.67 -4.09 3.46
C ASN A 160 19.75 -4.19 2.23
N SER A 161 18.66 -3.42 2.17
CA SER A 161 17.68 -3.50 1.09
C SER A 161 18.25 -3.09 -0.26
N ILE A 162 17.84 -3.82 -1.30
CA ILE A 162 18.03 -3.41 -2.70
C ILE A 162 16.74 -2.76 -3.18
N ILE A 163 16.84 -1.49 -3.59
CA ILE A 163 15.75 -0.79 -4.29
C ILE A 163 16.02 -0.86 -5.80
N THR A 164 15.11 -1.48 -6.53
CA THR A 164 15.11 -1.52 -8.00
C THR A 164 14.06 -0.55 -8.53
N VAL A 165 14.51 0.50 -9.22
CA VAL A 165 13.63 1.48 -9.88
C VAL A 165 13.79 1.36 -11.39
N ASN A 166 12.72 0.99 -12.09
CA ASN A 166 12.77 0.64 -13.52
C ASN A 166 12.82 1.87 -14.45
N ARG A 167 12.51 3.07 -13.96
CA ARG A 167 12.46 4.29 -14.77
C ARG A 167 13.10 5.49 -14.08
N ASN A 168 12.40 6.18 -13.18
CA ASN A 168 12.91 7.44 -12.59
C ASN A 168 12.99 7.40 -11.07
N TRP A 169 14.14 7.81 -10.53
CA TRP A 169 14.34 8.13 -9.13
C TRP A 169 15.05 9.49 -9.01
N PRO A 170 14.33 10.61 -8.81
CA PRO A 170 14.93 11.90 -8.54
C PRO A 170 15.55 11.92 -7.13
N ILE A 171 16.86 11.70 -7.03
CA ILE A 171 17.61 11.60 -5.76
C ILE A 171 17.82 12.97 -5.07
N SER A 172 17.59 14.09 -5.77
CA SER A 172 18.03 15.43 -5.34
C SER A 172 17.32 16.05 -4.11
N VAL A 173 16.40 15.34 -3.46
CA VAL A 173 15.54 15.91 -2.40
C VAL A 173 15.31 14.97 -1.20
N MET A 174 16.09 13.91 -1.01
CA MET A 174 15.79 12.88 -0.01
C MET A 174 16.98 12.52 0.89
N ALA A 175 16.76 12.50 2.20
CA ALA A 175 17.71 11.96 3.17
C ALA A 175 17.62 10.42 3.17
N VAL A 176 18.67 9.76 2.67
CA VAL A 176 18.81 8.31 2.69
C VAL A 176 19.74 7.93 3.84
N ARG A 177 19.29 7.07 4.75
CA ARG A 177 20.12 6.51 5.82
C ARG A 177 20.40 5.03 5.54
N GLN A 178 21.69 4.71 5.42
CA GLN A 178 22.19 3.34 5.52
C GLN A 178 22.63 3.13 6.97
N SER A 179 22.00 2.17 7.66
CA SER A 179 22.47 1.71 8.97
C SER A 179 23.50 0.61 8.72
N LEU A 180 24.76 0.90 9.07
CA LEU A 180 25.87 -0.06 9.10
C LEU A 180 25.75 -0.99 10.30
#